data_AF-A0AAV7KA37-F1
#
_entry.id   AF-A0AAV7KA37-F1
#
_cell.length_a   1.000
_cell.length_b   1.000
_cell.length_c   1.000
_cell.angle_alpha   90.00
_cell.angle_beta   90.00
_cell.angle_gamma   90.00
#
_symmetry.space_group_name_H-M   'P 1'
#
loop_
_entity.id
_entity.type
_entity.pdbx_description
1 polymer ?
#
loop_
_entity_poly.entity_id
_entity_poly.type
_entity_poly.pdbx_seq_one_letter_code
_entity_poly.pdbx_strand_id
1 'polypeptide(L)'
;MASRVCKNCPEKFCYICGRYTTTDQRQNITKAVERCYFAYFGCHLGDQDKPWAPHNACKTCVENLRLWYAGKRKKMPFAVPMIWREPLCHLSDCYFCMTKIDGITKKNKSSIAYPDVPSAIRPVPHSEDLPVPVPSEILDISSDNDSSGDSDENIVPPDDNSPQLFDQDDHDDLIRDHNLPKSSSEILASQKLEVKYNREEWRLFIDSSKRSLKGVLLHNGNKLACIPVAHSFQLKETYDTMKVFLDALNYTMHRWLICGDLKVISLLLGQQGGYTKYPCFLCLWDSRADARHYVQKVWPHRDHLVPGSHNVIQEPLVDSNDVLLPPLHIKLGLMKNFVKALPKESGGFLYLVEKFPAISDAKIKGGIFVGPQIRELFKDDELLKKLNSLERKARLSFRDVVEGFLGNHKVDNYADIVERLIENYKMLGARMSIKIHFLHSHLDYFPKNLGALSEEQSERFHQDISDIEHRYQGK
;
A
#
# COMPACT_ATOMS: atom_id res chain seq x y z
N MET A 1 -37.81 -5.39 -42.46
CA MET A 1 -37.70 -6.02 -41.12
C MET A 1 -37.15 -4.99 -40.16
N ALA A 2 -37.62 -4.92 -38.91
CA ALA A 2 -36.96 -4.09 -37.90
C ALA A 2 -35.57 -4.66 -37.58
N SER A 3 -34.59 -3.79 -37.36
CA SER A 3 -33.28 -4.21 -36.85
C SER A 3 -33.47 -4.90 -35.50
N ARG A 4 -32.87 -6.09 -35.30
CA ARG A 4 -32.76 -6.75 -33.97
C ARG A 4 -31.59 -6.17 -33.13
N VAL A 5 -31.02 -5.06 -33.56
CA VAL A 5 -29.84 -4.43 -32.96
C VAL A 5 -30.16 -2.96 -32.69
N CYS A 6 -29.92 -2.52 -31.45
CA CYS A 6 -30.09 -1.14 -31.02
C CYS A 6 -29.24 -0.17 -31.85
N LYS A 7 -29.77 1.02 -32.19
CA LYS A 7 -29.01 2.09 -32.87
C LYS A 7 -27.71 2.43 -32.11
N ASN A 8 -27.76 2.39 -30.78
CA ASN A 8 -26.60 2.53 -29.92
C ASN A 8 -26.35 1.24 -29.14
N CYS A 9 -25.08 0.81 -29.09
CA CYS A 9 -24.64 -0.27 -28.23
C CYS A 9 -24.90 0.06 -26.74
N PRO A 10 -25.46 -0.87 -25.94
CA PRO A 10 -25.70 -0.67 -24.49
C PRO A 10 -24.45 -0.24 -23.72
N GLU A 11 -23.27 -0.76 -24.08
CA GLU A 11 -21.98 -0.40 -23.47
C GLU A 11 -21.55 1.06 -23.67
N LYS A 12 -22.33 1.87 -24.38
CA LYS A 12 -22.18 3.34 -24.39
C LYS A 12 -22.80 4.00 -23.15
N PHE A 13 -23.55 3.29 -22.31
CA PHE A 13 -24.33 3.83 -21.19
C PHE A 13 -23.90 3.20 -19.86
N CYS A 14 -24.04 3.95 -18.76
CA CYS A 14 -23.74 3.47 -17.42
C CYS A 14 -24.93 2.63 -16.90
N TYR A 15 -24.69 1.36 -16.55
CA TYR A 15 -25.71 0.50 -15.92
C TYR A 15 -26.36 1.17 -14.70
N ILE A 16 -25.58 1.81 -13.82
CA ILE A 16 -26.04 2.30 -12.51
C ILE A 16 -26.92 3.56 -12.63
N CYS A 17 -26.75 4.38 -13.69
CA CYS A 17 -27.43 5.70 -13.79
C CYS A 17 -27.97 6.08 -15.17
N GLY A 18 -27.96 5.17 -16.15
CA GLY A 18 -28.44 5.38 -17.52
C GLY A 18 -27.58 6.32 -18.39
N ARG A 19 -26.78 7.22 -17.78
CA ARG A 19 -26.07 8.29 -18.51
C ARG A 19 -25.07 7.74 -19.53
N TYR A 20 -24.97 8.43 -20.67
CA TYR A 20 -23.97 8.18 -21.70
C TYR A 20 -22.54 8.28 -21.16
N THR A 21 -21.62 7.50 -21.71
CA THR A 21 -20.21 7.41 -21.33
C THR A 21 -19.29 7.41 -22.55
N THR A 22 -18.25 8.23 -22.52
CA THR A 22 -17.09 8.09 -23.41
C THR A 22 -16.18 6.97 -22.89
N THR A 23 -15.37 6.36 -23.76
CA THR A 23 -14.56 5.17 -23.42
C THR A 23 -13.62 5.41 -22.23
N ASP A 24 -13.07 6.62 -22.09
CA ASP A 24 -12.22 7.04 -20.97
C ASP A 24 -12.96 7.20 -19.64
N GLN A 25 -14.30 7.26 -19.67
CA GLN A 25 -15.18 7.41 -18.50
C GLN A 25 -15.89 6.11 -18.11
N ARG A 26 -15.71 5.02 -18.86
CA ARG A 26 -16.23 3.68 -18.53
C ARG A 26 -15.31 2.97 -17.55
N GLN A 27 -15.89 2.00 -16.86
CA GLN A 27 -15.21 1.11 -15.94
C GLN A 27 -16.01 -0.19 -15.85
N ASN A 28 -15.30 -1.31 -16.03
CA ASN A 28 -15.88 -2.64 -15.85
C ASN A 28 -16.48 -2.76 -14.44
N ILE A 29 -17.67 -3.33 -14.35
CA ILE A 29 -18.24 -3.71 -13.07
C ILE A 29 -17.43 -4.91 -12.55
N THR A 30 -16.81 -4.73 -11.39
CA THR A 30 -16.00 -5.75 -10.71
C THR A 30 -16.75 -6.27 -9.49
N LYS A 31 -16.34 -7.44 -8.95
CA LYS A 31 -16.89 -7.98 -7.70
C LYS A 31 -16.80 -7.00 -6.51
N ALA A 32 -15.84 -6.08 -6.55
CA ALA A 32 -15.75 -4.93 -5.64
C ALA A 32 -16.95 -3.97 -5.80
N VAL A 33 -17.27 -3.57 -7.03
CA VAL A 33 -18.40 -2.68 -7.35
C VAL A 33 -19.75 -3.36 -7.10
N GLU A 34 -19.87 -4.66 -7.37
CA GLU A 34 -21.07 -5.46 -7.01
C GLU A 34 -21.38 -5.39 -5.51
N ARG A 35 -20.35 -5.50 -4.66
CA ARG A 35 -20.50 -5.41 -3.20
C ARG A 35 -20.92 -4.01 -2.76
N CYS A 36 -20.25 -2.95 -3.22
CA CYS A 36 -20.65 -1.57 -2.90
C CYS A 36 -22.07 -1.25 -3.42
N TYR A 37 -22.44 -1.77 -4.60
CA TYR A 37 -23.77 -1.61 -5.18
C TYR A 37 -24.83 -2.31 -4.33
N PHE A 38 -24.61 -3.58 -3.94
CA PHE A 38 -25.51 -4.32 -3.07
C PHE A 38 -25.69 -3.65 -1.70
N ALA A 39 -24.59 -3.19 -1.09
CA ALA A 39 -24.63 -2.48 0.18
C ALA A 39 -25.38 -1.15 0.12
N TYR A 40 -25.32 -0.41 -1.00
CA TYR A 40 -26.08 0.84 -1.16
C TYR A 40 -27.54 0.58 -1.52
N PHE A 41 -27.81 -0.28 -2.50
CA PHE A 41 -29.13 -0.40 -3.12
C PHE A 41 -29.98 -1.56 -2.60
N GLY A 42 -29.45 -2.40 -1.70
CA GLY A 42 -30.13 -3.57 -1.15
C GLY A 42 -30.41 -4.69 -2.16
N CYS A 43 -29.89 -4.58 -3.38
CA CYS A 43 -30.18 -5.48 -4.50
C CYS A 43 -28.92 -5.84 -5.29
N HIS A 44 -28.90 -7.03 -5.89
CA HIS A 44 -27.82 -7.44 -6.79
C HIS A 44 -28.01 -6.81 -8.19
N LEU A 45 -26.94 -6.83 -9.00
CA LEU A 45 -27.04 -6.45 -10.41
C LEU A 45 -27.86 -7.50 -11.17
N GLY A 46 -29.00 -7.09 -11.72
CA GLY A 46 -29.79 -7.89 -12.66
C GLY A 46 -29.18 -7.92 -14.06
N ASP A 47 -29.50 -8.97 -14.80
CA ASP A 47 -29.38 -9.05 -16.27
C ASP A 47 -27.96 -8.86 -16.84
N GLN A 48 -26.92 -9.10 -16.04
CA GLN A 48 -25.50 -9.06 -16.46
C GLN A 48 -25.09 -10.24 -17.38
N ASP A 49 -26.05 -11.09 -17.77
CA ASP A 49 -25.92 -12.09 -18.83
C ASP A 49 -26.72 -11.73 -20.09
N LYS A 50 -27.46 -10.60 -20.11
CA LYS A 50 -28.37 -10.23 -21.20
C LYS A 50 -27.73 -9.22 -22.15
N PRO A 51 -27.67 -9.49 -23.47
CA PRO A 51 -27.05 -8.59 -24.44
C PRO A 51 -27.82 -7.27 -24.66
N TRP A 52 -29.02 -7.12 -24.07
CA TRP A 52 -29.77 -5.86 -24.06
C TRP A 52 -29.44 -4.96 -22.86
N ALA A 53 -28.79 -5.47 -21.80
CA ALA A 53 -28.36 -4.66 -20.66
C ALA A 53 -26.95 -4.07 -20.88
N PRO A 54 -26.58 -2.96 -20.20
CA PRO A 54 -25.19 -2.52 -20.12
C PRO A 54 -24.37 -3.34 -19.11
N HIS A 55 -23.12 -3.65 -19.43
CA HIS A 55 -22.19 -4.40 -18.56
C HIS A 55 -21.10 -3.49 -17.95
N ASN A 56 -21.19 -2.18 -18.21
CA ASN A 56 -20.23 -1.17 -17.75
C ASN A 56 -20.91 -0.09 -16.89
N ALA A 57 -20.16 0.42 -15.92
CA ALA A 57 -20.52 1.60 -15.15
C ALA A 57 -19.68 2.81 -15.59
N CYS A 58 -20.13 4.03 -15.24
CA CYS A 58 -19.27 5.21 -15.34
C CYS A 58 -18.42 5.34 -14.07
N LYS A 59 -17.19 5.84 -14.24
CA LYS A 59 -16.26 6.09 -13.12
C LYS A 59 -16.91 6.86 -11.97
N THR A 60 -17.74 7.86 -12.27
CA THR A 60 -18.47 8.64 -11.25
C THR A 60 -19.42 7.81 -10.38
N CYS A 61 -20.11 6.81 -10.93
CA CYS A 61 -20.99 5.94 -10.13
C CYS A 61 -20.20 4.90 -9.35
N VAL A 62 -19.15 4.33 -9.94
CA VAL A 62 -18.23 3.42 -9.24
C VAL A 62 -17.58 4.12 -8.05
N GLU A 63 -17.05 5.33 -8.25
CA GLU A 63 -16.33 6.07 -7.24
C GLU A 63 -17.26 6.60 -6.13
N ASN A 64 -18.45 7.10 -6.48
CA ASN A 64 -19.42 7.52 -5.46
C ASN A 64 -19.89 6.34 -4.57
N LEU A 65 -20.05 5.13 -5.12
CA LEU A 65 -20.38 3.94 -4.33
C LEU A 65 -19.22 3.53 -3.42
N ARG A 66 -17.98 3.51 -3.94
CA ARG A 66 -16.78 3.19 -3.16
C ARG A 66 -16.56 4.17 -2.01
N LEU A 67 -16.64 5.47 -2.30
CA LEU A 67 -16.45 6.52 -1.30
C LEU A 67 -17.57 6.52 -0.25
N TRP A 68 -18.81 6.17 -0.60
CA TRP A 68 -19.86 6.00 0.42
C TRP A 68 -19.61 4.77 1.28
N TYR A 69 -19.23 3.64 0.67
CA TYR A 69 -18.98 2.39 1.38
C TYR A 69 -17.79 2.52 2.34
N ALA A 70 -16.77 3.30 1.98
CA ALA A 70 -15.65 3.67 2.84
C ALA A 70 -15.93 4.86 3.79
N GLY A 71 -17.18 5.28 3.98
CA GLY A 71 -17.59 6.41 4.83
C GLY A 71 -17.23 7.82 4.30
N LYS A 72 -16.25 7.93 3.37
CA LYS A 72 -15.73 9.18 2.79
C LYS A 72 -16.74 9.97 1.92
N ARG A 73 -18.00 9.51 1.77
CA ARG A 73 -19.09 10.23 1.08
C ARG A 73 -20.47 9.97 1.71
N LYS A 74 -21.19 11.03 2.08
CA LYS A 74 -22.51 10.93 2.74
C LYS A 74 -23.60 10.17 1.95
N LYS A 75 -23.71 10.33 0.62
CA LYS A 75 -24.71 9.63 -0.21
C LYS A 75 -24.40 9.59 -1.72
N MET A 76 -25.03 8.63 -2.41
CA MET A 76 -25.23 8.66 -3.87
C MET A 76 -26.22 9.77 -4.26
N PRO A 77 -26.29 10.15 -5.56
CA PRO A 77 -27.27 11.14 -6.04
C PRO A 77 -28.73 10.65 -6.07
N PHE A 78 -28.96 9.35 -5.85
CA PHE A 78 -30.26 8.68 -5.96
C PHE A 78 -30.30 7.45 -5.04
N ALA A 79 -31.50 7.09 -4.59
CA ALA A 79 -31.77 5.96 -3.70
C ALA A 79 -32.02 4.66 -4.47
N VAL A 80 -32.67 4.74 -5.63
CA VAL A 80 -32.88 3.61 -6.54
C VAL A 80 -32.03 3.84 -7.79
N PRO A 81 -31.24 2.86 -8.26
CA PRO A 81 -30.42 2.98 -9.46
C PRO A 81 -31.30 2.92 -10.73
N MET A 82 -30.67 2.99 -11.90
CA MET A 82 -31.38 2.72 -13.16
C MET A 82 -31.85 1.25 -13.18
N ILE A 83 -33.13 1.00 -13.48
CA ILE A 83 -33.67 -0.37 -13.62
C ILE A 83 -33.87 -0.65 -15.10
N TRP A 84 -33.22 -1.69 -15.61
CA TRP A 84 -33.30 -2.14 -17.00
C TRP A 84 -34.31 -3.28 -17.15
N ARG A 85 -34.94 -3.37 -18.32
CA ARG A 85 -35.80 -4.48 -18.75
C ARG A 85 -35.64 -4.69 -20.27
N GLU A 86 -36.02 -5.87 -20.75
CA GLU A 86 -35.94 -6.18 -22.19
C GLU A 86 -36.84 -5.24 -23.01
N PRO A 87 -36.30 -4.53 -24.03
CA PRO A 87 -37.07 -3.56 -24.83
C PRO A 87 -38.10 -4.23 -25.74
N LEU A 88 -39.38 -3.89 -25.58
CA LEU A 88 -40.46 -4.49 -26.38
C LEU A 88 -40.37 -4.11 -27.87
N CYS A 89 -39.83 -2.92 -28.20
CA CYS A 89 -39.43 -2.60 -29.57
C CYS A 89 -38.39 -1.47 -29.65
N HIS A 90 -37.56 -1.50 -30.69
CA HIS A 90 -36.51 -0.50 -30.93
C HIS A 90 -36.99 0.90 -31.35
N LEU A 91 -38.31 1.15 -31.43
CA LEU A 91 -38.88 2.43 -31.88
C LEU A 91 -39.42 3.30 -30.75
N SER A 92 -40.26 2.76 -29.86
CA SER A 92 -40.94 3.50 -28.78
C SER A 92 -40.62 2.99 -27.37
N ASP A 93 -39.96 1.85 -27.24
CA ASP A 93 -39.56 1.26 -25.96
C ASP A 93 -38.13 0.72 -26.03
N CYS A 94 -37.17 1.59 -26.38
CA CYS A 94 -35.76 1.25 -26.34
C CYS A 94 -34.90 2.48 -26.04
N TYR A 95 -34.50 2.60 -24.78
CA TYR A 95 -33.68 3.69 -24.24
C TYR A 95 -32.46 4.03 -25.12
N PHE A 96 -31.74 3.00 -25.60
CA PHE A 96 -30.54 3.16 -26.41
C PHE A 96 -30.83 3.71 -27.81
N CYS A 97 -31.95 3.31 -28.43
CA CYS A 97 -32.36 3.83 -29.74
C CYS A 97 -32.84 5.28 -29.65
N MET A 98 -33.59 5.60 -28.60
CA MET A 98 -34.25 6.88 -28.43
C MET A 98 -33.31 7.97 -27.88
N THR A 99 -32.23 7.61 -27.17
CA THR A 99 -31.23 8.58 -26.71
C THR A 99 -30.35 9.06 -27.87
N LYS A 100 -30.47 10.35 -28.22
CA LYS A 100 -29.67 11.00 -29.27
C LYS A 100 -28.26 11.31 -28.75
N ILE A 101 -27.27 10.57 -29.22
CA ILE A 101 -25.84 10.75 -28.87
C ILE A 101 -24.93 11.09 -30.06
N ASP A 102 -25.49 11.20 -31.26
CA ASP A 102 -24.75 11.59 -32.46
C ASP A 102 -24.27 13.05 -32.32
N GLY A 103 -22.99 13.32 -32.60
CA GLY A 103 -22.39 14.66 -32.42
C GLY A 103 -22.11 15.08 -30.97
N ILE A 104 -22.27 14.19 -29.98
CA ILE A 104 -21.93 14.48 -28.58
C ILE A 104 -20.41 14.43 -28.34
N THR A 105 -19.91 15.50 -27.73
CA THR A 105 -18.54 15.71 -27.28
C THR A 105 -18.47 15.79 -25.75
N LYS A 106 -17.27 15.93 -25.17
CA LYS A 106 -17.13 16.19 -23.72
C LYS A 106 -17.75 17.53 -23.29
N LYS A 107 -17.86 18.54 -24.18
CA LYS A 107 -18.32 19.90 -23.84
C LYS A 107 -19.85 20.05 -23.81
N ASN A 108 -20.59 19.33 -24.66
CA ASN A 108 -22.06 19.37 -24.75
C ASN A 108 -22.75 18.13 -24.14
N LYS A 109 -22.03 17.28 -23.40
CA LYS A 109 -22.57 16.05 -22.78
C LYS A 109 -23.75 16.28 -21.83
N SER A 110 -23.91 17.50 -21.31
CA SER A 110 -25.03 17.91 -20.45
C SER A 110 -26.34 18.11 -21.22
N SER A 111 -26.32 18.36 -22.53
CA SER A 111 -27.53 18.61 -23.34
C SER A 111 -28.19 17.32 -23.88
N ILE A 112 -27.80 16.14 -23.38
CA ILE A 112 -28.41 14.87 -23.76
C ILE A 112 -29.75 14.74 -23.04
N ALA A 113 -30.84 14.84 -23.79
CA ALA A 113 -32.15 14.40 -23.32
C ALA A 113 -32.18 12.87 -23.26
N TYR A 114 -32.39 12.32 -22.07
CA TYR A 114 -32.60 10.88 -21.86
C TYR A 114 -34.11 10.58 -21.88
N PRO A 115 -34.55 9.56 -22.64
CA PRO A 115 -35.96 9.17 -22.70
C PRO A 115 -36.41 8.56 -21.37
N ASP A 116 -37.71 8.53 -21.17
CA ASP A 116 -38.38 7.81 -20.08
C ASP A 116 -39.25 6.73 -20.72
N VAL A 117 -38.96 5.46 -20.44
CA VAL A 117 -39.52 4.30 -21.17
C VAL A 117 -39.66 3.08 -20.25
N PRO A 118 -40.66 2.20 -20.47
CA PRO A 118 -40.86 0.98 -19.67
C PRO A 118 -39.64 0.06 -19.58
N SER A 119 -38.83 -0.01 -20.64
CA SER A 119 -37.57 -0.77 -20.72
C SER A 119 -36.40 -0.22 -19.89
N ALA A 120 -36.48 1.02 -19.40
CA ALA A 120 -35.40 1.63 -18.64
C ALA A 120 -35.94 2.70 -17.68
N ILE A 121 -36.29 2.29 -16.46
CA ILE A 121 -36.82 3.17 -15.41
C ILE A 121 -35.66 3.98 -14.83
N ARG A 122 -35.85 5.29 -14.74
CA ARG A 122 -34.82 6.26 -14.33
C ARG A 122 -34.51 6.19 -12.83
N PRO A 123 -33.30 6.60 -12.38
CA PRO A 123 -32.91 6.50 -10.97
C PRO A 123 -33.75 7.44 -10.11
N VAL A 124 -34.27 6.94 -8.99
CA VAL A 124 -35.21 7.67 -8.11
C VAL A 124 -34.41 8.41 -7.02
N PRO A 125 -34.64 9.71 -6.78
CA PRO A 125 -33.97 10.46 -5.71
C PRO A 125 -34.31 9.90 -4.31
N HIS A 126 -33.50 10.28 -3.31
CA HIS A 126 -33.84 10.01 -1.90
C HIS A 126 -35.07 10.82 -1.46
N SER A 127 -35.96 10.16 -0.70
CA SER A 127 -37.14 10.72 -0.01
C SER A 127 -37.15 10.24 1.44
N GLU A 128 -38.22 10.51 2.19
CA GLU A 128 -38.41 9.96 3.54
C GLU A 128 -38.62 8.43 3.50
N ASP A 129 -39.36 7.93 2.51
CA ASP A 129 -39.54 6.49 2.24
C ASP A 129 -38.29 5.81 1.65
N LEU A 130 -37.37 6.60 1.11
CA LEU A 130 -36.13 6.15 0.46
C LEU A 130 -34.91 6.81 1.13
N PRO A 131 -34.63 6.49 2.41
CA PRO A 131 -33.57 7.12 3.18
C PRO A 131 -32.18 6.80 2.62
N VAL A 132 -31.17 7.48 3.16
CA VAL A 132 -29.76 7.14 2.88
C VAL A 132 -29.37 5.94 3.76
N PRO A 133 -28.88 4.83 3.20
CA PRO A 133 -28.39 3.72 3.99
C PRO A 133 -27.12 4.09 4.75
N VAL A 134 -26.92 3.43 5.90
CA VAL A 134 -25.67 3.49 6.67
C VAL A 134 -24.76 2.35 6.19
N PRO A 135 -23.47 2.59 5.89
CA PRO A 135 -22.52 1.51 5.62
C PRO A 135 -22.46 0.54 6.80
N SER A 136 -22.66 -0.75 6.54
CA SER A 136 -22.41 -1.80 7.55
C SER A 136 -20.91 -1.87 7.88
N GLU A 137 -20.57 -2.43 9.04
CA GLU A 137 -19.18 -2.47 9.55
C GLU A 137 -18.17 -3.01 8.53
N ILE A 138 -16.99 -2.39 8.53
CA ILE A 138 -16.20 -2.20 7.31
C ILE A 138 -15.48 -3.50 6.90
N LEU A 139 -15.89 -4.05 5.76
CA LEU A 139 -15.10 -5.06 5.03
C LEU A 139 -14.29 -4.36 3.94
N ASP A 140 -12.97 -4.36 4.04
CA ASP A 140 -12.08 -3.66 3.10
C ASP A 140 -12.19 -4.21 1.66
N ILE A 141 -12.65 -3.36 0.73
CA ILE A 141 -12.80 -3.69 -0.70
C ILE A 141 -11.65 -3.07 -1.52
N SER A 142 -10.41 -3.40 -1.15
CA SER A 142 -9.17 -2.97 -1.80
C SER A 142 -8.39 -4.11 -2.49
N SER A 143 -8.97 -4.63 -3.59
CA SER A 143 -8.22 -5.34 -4.63
C SER A 143 -8.69 -4.88 -6.02
N ASP A 144 -7.83 -4.61 -7.00
CA ASP A 144 -6.44 -5.08 -7.13
C ASP A 144 -5.39 -3.95 -7.21
N ASN A 145 -4.41 -3.94 -6.31
CA ASN A 145 -2.96 -3.76 -6.56
C ASN A 145 -2.18 -3.74 -5.21
N ASP A 146 -0.86 -3.96 -5.25
CA ASP A 146 0.01 -3.94 -4.06
C ASP A 146 0.08 -2.57 -3.33
N SER A 147 0.59 -2.65 -2.08
CA SER A 147 0.67 -1.61 -1.03
C SER A 147 -0.67 -1.36 -0.32
N SER A 148 -0.68 -1.63 0.99
CA SER A 148 -1.89 -1.69 1.83
C SER A 148 -1.60 -1.16 3.23
N GLY A 149 -2.46 -0.27 3.73
CA GLY A 149 -2.44 0.17 5.12
C GLY A 149 -3.63 1.08 5.44
N ASP A 150 -4.47 0.66 6.38
CA ASP A 150 -5.23 1.52 7.27
C ASP A 150 -5.56 0.76 8.59
N SER A 151 -6.18 1.42 9.58
CA SER A 151 -6.02 1.14 11.03
C SER A 151 -7.32 0.72 11.80
N ASP A 152 -7.36 0.56 13.15
CA ASP A 152 -6.30 0.54 14.20
C ASP A 152 -6.40 -0.65 15.23
N GLU A 153 -6.79 -0.60 16.53
CA GLU A 153 -7.16 0.46 17.51
C GLU A 153 -7.03 -0.04 19.00
N ASN A 154 -7.34 0.80 19.99
CA ASN A 154 -7.48 0.63 21.46
C ASN A 154 -6.22 0.77 22.35
N ILE A 155 -6.00 1.97 22.93
CA ILE A 155 -5.31 2.20 24.22
C ILE A 155 -5.98 3.39 24.98
N VAL A 156 -6.05 3.29 26.32
CA VAL A 156 -6.68 4.26 27.27
C VAL A 156 -5.69 5.38 27.70
N PRO A 157 -6.13 6.64 27.91
CA PRO A 157 -5.27 7.79 28.28
C PRO A 157 -4.75 7.73 29.74
N PRO A 158 -3.59 8.37 30.04
CA PRO A 158 -3.49 9.83 30.29
C PRO A 158 -2.31 10.48 29.50
N ASP A 159 -1.97 11.78 29.60
CA ASP A 159 -2.40 12.87 30.50
C ASP A 159 -2.44 14.23 29.75
N ASP A 160 -2.90 15.31 30.40
CA ASP A 160 -3.12 16.62 29.75
C ASP A 160 -1.83 17.38 29.35
N ASN A 161 -1.62 17.54 28.04
CA ASN A 161 -0.90 18.66 27.41
C ASN A 161 -1.18 18.63 25.89
N SER A 162 -2.11 19.46 25.42
CA SER A 162 -2.47 19.52 23.99
C SER A 162 -1.45 20.34 23.16
N PRO A 163 -0.91 19.80 22.04
CA PRO A 163 -0.08 20.58 21.14
C PRO A 163 -0.89 21.67 20.44
N GLN A 164 -0.42 22.92 20.51
CA GLN A 164 -1.06 24.05 19.85
C GLN A 164 -0.87 23.96 18.32
N LEU A 165 -1.98 23.92 17.58
CA LEU A 165 -1.97 23.91 16.11
C LEU A 165 -1.83 25.34 15.56
N PHE A 166 -1.16 25.48 14.41
CA PHE A 166 -1.05 26.74 13.67
C PHE A 166 -2.36 27.09 12.96
N ASP A 167 -2.64 28.38 12.82
CA ASP A 167 -3.80 28.86 12.06
C ASP A 167 -3.49 28.95 10.55
N GLN A 168 -4.54 29.09 9.74
CA GLN A 168 -4.44 29.19 8.28
C GLN A 168 -3.72 30.48 7.83
N ASP A 169 -3.89 31.57 8.57
CA ASP A 169 -3.27 32.86 8.27
C ASP A 169 -1.74 32.86 8.53
N ASP A 170 -1.26 32.13 9.56
CA ASP A 170 0.18 31.92 9.82
C ASP A 170 0.90 31.27 8.63
N HIS A 171 0.19 30.41 7.89
CA HIS A 171 0.71 29.66 6.76
C HIS A 171 0.81 30.52 5.48
N ASP A 172 -0.19 31.37 5.23
CA ASP A 172 -0.26 32.16 4.00
C ASP A 172 0.63 33.42 4.07
N ASP A 173 0.84 34.00 5.25
CA ASP A 173 1.86 35.03 5.47
C ASP A 173 3.30 34.49 5.28
N LEU A 174 3.54 33.24 5.70
CA LEU A 174 4.83 32.53 5.51
C LEU A 174 5.24 32.37 4.04
N ILE A 175 4.27 32.30 3.12
CA ILE A 175 4.51 32.13 1.68
C ILE A 175 4.73 33.48 0.97
N ARG A 176 4.16 34.56 1.51
CA ARG A 176 4.06 35.85 0.81
C ARG A 176 5.31 36.71 0.91
N ASP A 177 5.91 36.80 2.09
CA ASP A 177 6.86 37.88 2.40
C ASP A 177 8.33 37.53 2.05
N HIS A 178 8.65 36.26 1.75
CA HIS A 178 10.02 35.75 1.69
C HIS A 178 10.30 34.87 0.45
N ASN A 179 10.70 35.54 -0.63
CA ASN A 179 11.07 34.97 -1.93
C ASN A 179 12.46 34.26 -1.86
N LEU A 180 12.56 33.18 -1.09
CA LEU A 180 13.82 32.62 -0.59
C LEU A 180 14.38 31.39 -1.36
N PRO A 181 15.72 31.14 -1.31
CA PRO A 181 16.35 29.99 -1.95
C PRO A 181 16.17 28.66 -1.20
N LYS A 182 16.69 27.61 -1.82
CA LYS A 182 16.51 26.17 -1.52
C LYS A 182 17.20 25.65 -0.22
N SER A 183 17.43 26.51 0.77
CA SER A 183 18.13 26.18 2.04
C SER A 183 17.32 26.50 3.30
N SER A 184 16.08 26.95 3.18
CA SER A 184 15.33 27.57 4.28
C SER A 184 14.49 26.60 5.14
N SER A 185 14.33 25.34 4.75
CA SER A 185 13.57 24.34 5.52
C SER A 185 14.22 23.98 6.87
N GLU A 186 15.55 23.89 6.92
CA GLU A 186 16.29 23.54 8.14
C GLU A 186 16.28 24.68 9.18
N ILE A 187 16.25 25.93 8.72
CA ILE A 187 16.14 27.12 9.58
C ILE A 187 14.74 27.19 10.21
N LEU A 188 13.69 26.96 9.42
CA LEU A 188 12.31 27.07 9.88
C LEU A 188 11.97 26.09 11.03
N ALA A 189 12.47 24.86 10.94
CA ALA A 189 12.25 23.84 11.96
C ALA A 189 13.07 24.08 13.23
N SER A 190 14.35 24.44 13.09
CA SER A 190 15.24 24.68 14.24
C SER A 190 14.87 25.94 15.04
N GLN A 191 14.39 26.99 14.37
CA GLN A 191 13.93 28.22 15.04
C GLN A 191 12.59 28.06 15.78
N LYS A 192 11.65 27.24 15.29
CA LYS A 192 10.36 26.99 15.97
C LYS A 192 10.40 25.93 17.08
N LEU A 193 11.47 25.14 17.19
CA LEU A 193 11.59 24.06 18.18
C LEU A 193 12.73 24.24 19.20
N GLU A 194 13.54 25.29 19.07
CA GLU A 194 14.82 25.51 19.80
C GLU A 194 15.87 24.38 19.65
N VAL A 195 15.59 23.35 18.85
CA VAL A 195 16.50 22.23 18.59
C VAL A 195 17.58 22.66 17.60
N LYS A 196 18.83 22.72 18.08
CA LYS A 196 20.01 22.84 17.22
C LYS A 196 20.11 21.63 16.30
N TYR A 197 20.08 21.85 14.99
CA TYR A 197 20.26 20.78 14.00
C TYR A 197 21.58 20.03 14.17
N ASN A 198 21.49 18.70 14.26
CA ASN A 198 22.60 17.77 14.15
C ASN A 198 22.22 16.66 13.16
N ARG A 199 22.92 16.57 12.02
CA ARG A 199 22.65 15.57 10.97
C ARG A 199 22.69 14.11 11.47
N GLU A 200 23.49 13.83 12.50
CA GLU A 200 23.70 12.47 13.05
C GLU A 200 22.51 12.01 13.91
N GLU A 201 21.62 12.93 14.30
CA GLU A 201 20.36 12.66 15.00
C GLU A 201 19.20 12.35 14.03
N TRP A 202 19.42 12.40 12.71
CA TRP A 202 18.38 12.14 11.70
C TRP A 202 18.79 11.03 10.71
N ARG A 203 17.78 10.29 10.23
CA ARG A 203 17.90 9.35 9.10
C ARG A 203 16.86 9.68 8.02
N LEU A 204 17.25 9.62 6.76
CA LEU A 204 16.37 9.82 5.61
C LEU A 204 15.67 8.51 5.27
N PHE A 205 14.39 8.42 5.61
CA PHE A 205 13.52 7.34 5.17
C PHE A 205 12.92 7.68 3.79
N ILE A 206 12.99 6.73 2.86
CA ILE A 206 12.46 6.85 1.51
C ILE A 206 11.43 5.74 1.26
N ASP A 207 10.15 6.12 1.20
CA ASP A 207 9.07 5.27 0.68
C ASP A 207 8.75 5.65 -0.76
N SER A 208 8.32 4.65 -1.51
CA SER A 208 7.93 4.82 -2.89
C SER A 208 6.87 3.79 -3.26
N SER A 209 5.76 4.29 -3.78
CA SER A 209 4.63 3.51 -4.27
C SER A 209 4.52 3.61 -5.79
N LYS A 210 3.58 2.85 -6.38
CA LYS A 210 3.20 2.99 -7.79
C LYS A 210 2.62 4.38 -8.15
N ARG A 211 2.35 5.24 -7.16
CA ARG A 211 1.67 6.54 -7.32
C ARG A 211 2.45 7.73 -6.75
N SER A 212 3.49 7.50 -5.94
CA SER A 212 4.22 8.58 -5.28
C SER A 212 5.60 8.18 -4.76
N LEU A 213 6.46 9.18 -4.59
CA LEU A 213 7.77 9.09 -3.94
C LEU A 213 7.81 10.05 -2.76
N LYS A 214 8.30 9.59 -1.60
CA LYS A 214 8.26 10.31 -0.32
C LYS A 214 9.63 10.29 0.33
N GLY A 215 10.07 11.44 0.83
CA GLY A 215 11.28 11.61 1.63
C GLY A 215 10.95 12.19 2.99
N VAL A 216 11.39 11.51 4.05
CA VAL A 216 11.06 11.85 5.44
C VAL A 216 12.31 11.76 6.29
N LEU A 217 12.64 12.81 7.05
CA LEU A 217 13.65 12.71 8.09
C LEU A 217 13.01 12.15 9.36
N LEU A 218 13.51 11.01 9.85
CA LEU A 218 13.12 10.40 11.12
C LEU A 218 14.19 10.69 12.17
N HIS A 219 13.78 11.11 13.36
CA HIS A 219 14.71 11.36 14.46
C HIS A 219 15.22 10.03 15.05
N ASN A 220 16.51 9.93 15.33
CA ASN A 220 17.13 8.73 15.88
C ASN A 220 16.75 8.58 17.37
N GLY A 221 16.19 7.43 17.73
CA GLY A 221 15.49 7.22 19.00
C GLY A 221 14.01 7.65 19.00
N ASN A 222 13.46 8.09 17.86
CA ASN A 222 12.04 8.43 17.66
C ASN A 222 11.47 9.45 18.68
N LYS A 223 12.32 10.35 19.21
CA LYS A 223 11.98 11.34 20.24
C LYS A 223 11.24 12.56 19.70
N LEU A 224 11.62 13.02 18.49
CA LEU A 224 10.96 14.11 17.79
C LEU A 224 10.01 13.55 16.72
N ALA A 225 9.12 14.40 16.23
CA ALA A 225 8.26 14.10 15.08
C ALA A 225 9.10 13.91 13.80
N CYS A 226 8.55 13.17 12.85
CA CYS A 226 9.14 13.02 11.52
C CYS A 226 8.94 14.29 10.68
N ILE A 227 9.98 14.72 9.94
CA ILE A 227 9.94 15.94 9.11
C ILE A 227 9.81 15.53 7.63
N PRO A 228 8.71 15.89 6.93
CA PRO A 228 8.60 15.69 5.50
C PRO A 228 9.59 16.59 4.75
N VAL A 229 10.42 16.02 3.89
CA VAL A 229 11.41 16.77 3.10
C VAL A 229 11.24 16.63 1.59
N ALA A 230 10.52 15.60 1.12
CA ALA A 230 10.15 15.47 -0.29
C ALA A 230 8.82 14.73 -0.48
N HIS A 231 8.04 15.16 -1.46
CA HIS A 231 6.85 14.45 -1.95
C HIS A 231 6.71 14.66 -3.46
N SER A 232 6.28 13.63 -4.20
CA SER A 232 5.81 13.77 -5.57
C SER A 232 4.83 12.67 -5.96
N PHE A 233 3.77 13.03 -6.70
CA PHE A 233 2.80 12.12 -7.33
C PHE A 233 3.17 11.66 -8.75
N GLN A 234 4.15 12.31 -9.37
CA GLN A 234 4.46 12.12 -10.80
C GLN A 234 5.72 11.28 -11.03
N LEU A 235 6.63 11.30 -10.05
CA LEU A 235 7.89 10.57 -10.06
C LEU A 235 7.67 9.08 -9.78
N LYS A 236 8.50 8.23 -10.39
CA LYS A 236 8.42 6.77 -10.31
C LYS A 236 9.72 6.21 -9.74
N GLU A 237 9.64 5.02 -9.16
CA GLU A 237 10.79 4.22 -8.75
C GLU A 237 11.74 3.89 -9.92
N THR A 238 12.66 4.80 -10.19
CA THR A 238 13.73 4.67 -11.19
C THR A 238 15.01 5.28 -10.65
N TYR A 239 16.16 4.81 -11.15
CA TYR A 239 17.48 5.31 -10.76
C TYR A 239 17.60 6.82 -10.97
N ASP A 240 17.21 7.33 -12.14
CA ASP A 240 17.30 8.76 -12.47
C ASP A 240 16.41 9.63 -11.58
N THR A 241 15.24 9.10 -11.18
CA THR A 241 14.36 9.76 -10.21
C THR A 241 15.00 9.83 -8.84
N MET A 242 15.58 8.72 -8.35
CA MET A 242 16.27 8.71 -7.05
C MET A 242 17.46 9.65 -7.03
N LYS A 243 18.17 9.78 -8.16
CA LYS A 243 19.23 10.78 -8.32
C LYS A 243 18.70 12.22 -8.18
N VAL A 244 17.70 12.59 -8.99
CA VAL A 244 17.08 13.92 -8.94
C VAL A 244 16.50 14.23 -7.55
N PHE A 245 15.98 13.23 -6.84
CA PHE A 245 15.48 13.33 -5.47
C PHE A 245 16.61 13.62 -4.46
N LEU A 246 17.74 12.90 -4.51
CA LEU A 246 18.89 13.14 -3.64
C LEU A 246 19.59 14.48 -3.95
N ASP A 247 19.74 14.82 -5.23
CA ASP A 247 20.21 16.13 -5.70
C ASP A 247 19.26 17.25 -5.23
N ALA A 248 17.95 16.99 -5.14
CA ALA A 248 16.99 17.96 -4.64
C ALA A 248 17.10 18.22 -3.13
N LEU A 249 17.53 17.20 -2.37
CA LEU A 249 17.75 17.23 -0.92
C LEU A 249 19.20 17.58 -0.52
N ASN A 250 20.07 17.95 -1.47
CA ASN A 250 21.51 18.18 -1.25
C ASN A 250 22.21 17.03 -0.49
N TYR A 251 21.79 15.77 -0.69
CA TYR A 251 22.15 14.63 0.18
C TYR A 251 23.65 14.50 0.47
N THR A 252 24.50 14.83 -0.51
CA THR A 252 25.97 14.79 -0.40
C THR A 252 26.55 15.70 0.69
N MET A 253 25.86 16.77 1.08
CA MET A 253 26.24 17.63 2.21
C MET A 253 25.86 16.99 3.55
N HIS A 254 24.66 16.44 3.65
CA HIS A 254 24.10 15.97 4.91
C HIS A 254 24.59 14.57 5.29
N ARG A 255 24.69 13.65 4.31
CA ARG A 255 25.00 12.22 4.51
C ARG A 255 24.21 11.59 5.66
N TRP A 256 22.89 11.80 5.67
CA TRP A 256 22.01 11.08 6.59
C TRP A 256 22.10 9.57 6.34
N LEU A 257 21.93 8.77 7.39
CA LEU A 257 21.67 7.34 7.24
C LEU A 257 20.35 7.15 6.47
N ILE A 258 20.27 6.17 5.58
CA ILE A 258 19.08 5.93 4.73
C ILE A 258 18.36 4.65 5.12
N CYS A 259 17.03 4.70 5.21
CA CYS A 259 16.15 3.53 5.33
C CYS A 259 14.99 3.57 4.31
N GLY A 260 14.31 2.44 4.15
CA GLY A 260 13.32 2.20 3.08
C GLY A 260 13.33 0.72 2.65
N ASP A 261 12.41 0.30 1.76
CA ASP A 261 12.42 -1.11 1.31
C ASP A 261 13.70 -1.48 0.55
N LEU A 262 14.07 -2.77 0.59
CA LEU A 262 15.22 -3.31 -0.14
C LEU A 262 15.17 -3.00 -1.65
N LYS A 263 13.99 -2.79 -2.26
CA LYS A 263 13.86 -2.32 -3.64
C LYS A 263 14.39 -0.88 -3.83
N VAL A 264 14.09 0.03 -2.91
CA VAL A 264 14.59 1.41 -2.90
C VAL A 264 16.10 1.40 -2.68
N ILE A 265 16.57 0.65 -1.67
CA ILE A 265 18.00 0.45 -1.39
C ILE A 265 18.73 -0.12 -2.62
N SER A 266 18.13 -1.08 -3.34
CA SER A 266 18.71 -1.62 -4.59
C SER A 266 18.89 -0.55 -5.65
N LEU A 267 17.91 0.34 -5.85
CA LEU A 267 18.00 1.46 -6.80
C LEU A 267 19.08 2.47 -6.40
N LEU A 268 19.16 2.82 -5.12
CA LEU A 268 20.16 3.75 -4.58
C LEU A 268 21.59 3.20 -4.72
N LEU A 269 21.77 1.89 -4.56
CA LEU A 269 23.05 1.19 -4.70
C LEU A 269 23.34 0.71 -6.14
N GLY A 270 22.63 1.24 -7.14
CA GLY A 270 22.85 0.96 -8.56
C GLY A 270 22.57 -0.49 -9.00
N GLN A 271 21.91 -1.29 -8.16
CA GLN A 271 21.68 -2.71 -8.37
C GLN A 271 20.45 -2.99 -9.23
N GLN A 272 20.54 -4.05 -10.04
CA GLN A 272 19.42 -4.55 -10.82
C GLN A 272 18.31 -5.10 -9.90
N GLY A 273 17.10 -4.58 -10.05
CA GLY A 273 15.92 -5.08 -9.34
C GLY A 273 15.40 -6.44 -9.86
N GLY A 274 14.59 -7.11 -9.05
CA GLY A 274 13.95 -8.39 -9.39
C GLY A 274 14.72 -9.63 -8.91
N TYR A 275 14.49 -10.76 -9.56
CA TYR A 275 15.06 -12.07 -9.15
C TYR A 275 16.50 -12.27 -9.66
N THR A 276 17.40 -11.41 -9.19
CA THR A 276 18.79 -11.37 -9.67
C THR A 276 19.69 -12.34 -8.88
N LYS A 277 20.80 -12.77 -9.48
CA LYS A 277 21.70 -13.79 -8.91
C LYS A 277 22.44 -13.38 -7.60
N TYR A 278 22.87 -12.13 -7.49
CA TYR A 278 23.68 -11.60 -6.38
C TYR A 278 23.01 -10.36 -5.75
N PRO A 279 21.82 -10.51 -5.13
CA PRO A 279 21.01 -9.39 -4.62
C PRO A 279 21.49 -8.86 -3.25
N CYS A 280 22.64 -9.31 -2.76
CA CYS A 280 23.28 -8.71 -1.59
C CYS A 280 24.28 -7.64 -2.04
N PHE A 281 24.29 -6.51 -1.33
CA PHE A 281 25.24 -5.41 -1.55
C PHE A 281 26.51 -5.53 -0.68
N LEU A 282 26.53 -6.43 0.32
CA LEU A 282 27.68 -6.67 1.22
C LEU A 282 28.53 -7.89 0.82
N CYS A 283 28.00 -8.79 -0.01
CA CYS A 283 28.71 -9.98 -0.47
C CYS A 283 28.12 -10.54 -1.78
N LEU A 284 28.81 -11.52 -2.37
CA LEU A 284 28.38 -12.25 -3.57
C LEU A 284 27.49 -13.45 -3.22
N TRP A 285 26.46 -13.24 -2.39
CA TRP A 285 25.46 -14.27 -2.05
C TRP A 285 24.71 -14.77 -3.29
N ASP A 286 24.84 -16.05 -3.61
CA ASP A 286 24.22 -16.65 -4.79
C ASP A 286 22.77 -17.07 -4.48
N SER A 287 21.81 -16.22 -4.85
CA SER A 287 20.38 -16.41 -4.62
C SER A 287 19.80 -17.66 -5.29
N ARG A 288 20.55 -18.30 -6.21
CA ARG A 288 20.15 -19.50 -6.94
C ARG A 288 20.76 -20.79 -6.35
N ALA A 289 21.62 -20.65 -5.34
CA ALA A 289 22.33 -21.77 -4.72
C ALA A 289 21.63 -22.29 -3.46
N ASP A 290 20.33 -22.61 -3.55
CA ASP A 290 19.47 -23.08 -2.44
C ASP A 290 20.15 -24.07 -1.47
N ALA A 291 20.84 -25.08 -1.99
CA ALA A 291 21.52 -26.11 -1.19
C ALA A 291 22.66 -25.57 -0.29
N ARG A 292 23.22 -24.39 -0.61
CA ARG A 292 24.26 -23.72 0.17
C ARG A 292 23.72 -22.73 1.19
N HIS A 293 22.49 -22.22 1.03
CA HIS A 293 21.98 -21.08 1.81
C HIS A 293 22.06 -21.27 3.33
N TYR A 294 21.67 -22.45 3.83
CA TYR A 294 21.70 -22.81 5.26
C TYR A 294 22.94 -23.61 5.69
N VAL A 295 24.03 -23.51 4.94
CA VAL A 295 25.30 -24.22 5.22
C VAL A 295 26.48 -23.24 5.10
N GLN A 296 26.46 -22.39 4.09
CA GLN A 296 27.46 -21.36 3.86
C GLN A 296 27.04 -20.05 4.56
N LYS A 297 27.61 -19.79 5.74
CA LYS A 297 27.43 -18.53 6.48
C LYS A 297 28.25 -17.39 5.87
N VAL A 298 29.52 -17.65 5.51
CA VAL A 298 30.44 -16.68 4.88
C VAL A 298 30.40 -16.77 3.35
N TRP A 299 30.22 -15.64 2.68
CA TRP A 299 30.23 -15.49 1.22
C TRP A 299 31.34 -14.53 0.80
N PRO A 300 31.85 -14.59 -0.44
CA PRO A 300 32.88 -13.66 -0.90
C PRO A 300 32.42 -12.21 -0.71
N HIS A 301 33.24 -11.38 -0.08
CA HIS A 301 32.89 -9.98 0.17
C HIS A 301 32.69 -9.21 -1.14
N ARG A 302 32.02 -8.07 -1.06
CA ARG A 302 31.80 -7.15 -2.19
C ARG A 302 32.30 -5.78 -1.77
N ASP A 303 33.59 -5.54 -1.96
CA ASP A 303 34.28 -4.31 -1.58
C ASP A 303 33.70 -3.09 -2.32
N HIS A 304 33.32 -3.28 -3.59
CA HIS A 304 32.83 -2.23 -4.48
C HIS A 304 31.61 -2.68 -5.31
N LEU A 305 30.68 -1.76 -5.54
CA LEU A 305 29.51 -1.91 -6.41
C LEU A 305 29.83 -1.36 -7.81
N VAL A 306 30.64 -2.09 -8.58
CA VAL A 306 31.11 -1.66 -9.92
C VAL A 306 30.08 -2.00 -11.01
N PRO A 307 29.62 -1.05 -11.84
CA PRO A 307 28.65 -1.31 -12.92
C PRO A 307 29.11 -2.40 -13.91
N GLY A 308 28.15 -3.20 -14.37
CA GLY A 308 28.40 -4.39 -15.19
C GLY A 308 28.86 -5.61 -14.38
N SER A 309 29.28 -5.44 -13.12
CA SER A 309 29.74 -6.53 -12.25
C SER A 309 28.63 -7.00 -11.31
N HIS A 310 28.41 -8.32 -11.26
CA HIS A 310 27.60 -8.98 -10.23
C HIS A 310 26.25 -8.28 -9.92
N ASN A 311 25.52 -7.97 -11.00
CA ASN A 311 24.20 -7.35 -11.06
C ASN A 311 24.11 -5.86 -10.68
N VAL A 312 25.24 -5.16 -10.55
CA VAL A 312 25.25 -3.70 -10.56
C VAL A 312 25.11 -3.22 -12.02
N ILE A 313 24.23 -2.26 -12.25
CA ILE A 313 23.88 -1.76 -13.60
C ILE A 313 24.01 -0.23 -13.73
N GLN A 314 24.19 0.47 -12.62
CA GLN A 314 24.46 1.90 -12.53
C GLN A 314 25.44 2.13 -11.36
N GLU A 315 26.11 3.28 -11.32
CA GLU A 315 26.93 3.66 -10.16
C GLU A 315 26.05 3.82 -8.90
N PRO A 316 26.56 3.56 -7.69
CA PRO A 316 25.84 3.89 -6.46
C PRO A 316 25.62 5.41 -6.34
N LEU A 317 24.40 5.81 -5.97
CA LEU A 317 24.06 7.20 -5.62
C LEU A 317 24.44 7.54 -4.18
N VAL A 318 24.66 6.52 -3.35
CA VAL A 318 24.90 6.62 -1.90
C VAL A 318 25.96 5.60 -1.48
N ASP A 319 26.66 5.87 -0.39
CA ASP A 319 27.59 4.93 0.23
C ASP A 319 26.80 3.74 0.83
N SER A 320 27.25 2.51 0.61
CA SER A 320 26.62 1.34 1.24
C SER A 320 26.72 1.34 2.77
N ASN A 321 27.68 2.07 3.34
CA ASN A 321 27.81 2.23 4.79
C ASN A 321 26.78 3.22 5.37
N ASP A 322 26.21 4.09 4.54
CA ASP A 322 25.16 5.03 4.95
C ASP A 322 23.76 4.37 4.91
N VAL A 323 23.64 3.09 4.54
CA VAL A 323 22.36 2.37 4.43
C VAL A 323 22.03 1.58 5.70
N LEU A 324 20.80 1.72 6.21
CA LEU A 324 20.26 0.92 7.30
C LEU A 324 19.41 -0.24 6.78
N LEU A 325 19.50 -1.40 7.43
CA LEU A 325 18.60 -2.53 7.13
C LEU A 325 17.26 -2.37 7.87
N PRO A 326 16.14 -2.21 7.14
CA PRO A 326 14.82 -1.83 7.66
C PRO A 326 14.17 -2.90 8.59
N PRO A 327 14.06 -2.69 9.92
CA PRO A 327 13.57 -3.73 10.85
C PRO A 327 12.14 -4.18 10.56
N LEU A 328 11.27 -3.25 10.13
CA LEU A 328 9.89 -3.56 9.75
C LEU A 328 9.86 -4.48 8.54
N HIS A 329 10.67 -4.16 7.52
CA HIS A 329 10.72 -4.95 6.30
C HIS A 329 11.37 -6.32 6.53
N ILE A 330 12.34 -6.47 7.46
CA ILE A 330 12.86 -7.79 7.89
C ILE A 330 11.74 -8.61 8.57
N LYS A 331 11.01 -8.02 9.54
CA LYS A 331 9.87 -8.63 10.25
C LYS A 331 8.79 -9.16 9.28
N LEU A 332 8.41 -8.35 8.29
CA LEU A 332 7.50 -8.74 7.20
C LEU A 332 8.07 -9.90 6.34
N GLY A 333 9.38 -9.90 6.08
CA GLY A 333 10.07 -10.96 5.35
C GLY A 333 10.04 -12.30 6.10
N LEU A 334 10.35 -12.30 7.39
CA LEU A 334 10.35 -13.49 8.23
C LEU A 334 8.97 -14.15 8.30
N MET A 335 7.91 -13.36 8.47
CA MET A 335 6.52 -13.85 8.43
C MET A 335 6.18 -14.50 7.08
N LYS A 336 6.57 -13.83 5.98
CA LYS A 336 6.36 -14.35 4.62
C LYS A 336 7.07 -15.67 4.38
N ASN A 337 8.30 -15.81 4.88
CA ASN A 337 9.05 -17.06 4.78
C ASN A 337 8.44 -18.18 5.64
N PHE A 338 7.95 -17.88 6.84
CA PHE A 338 7.26 -18.83 7.72
C PHE A 338 5.98 -19.40 7.08
N VAL A 339 5.01 -18.56 6.72
CA VAL A 339 3.70 -19.03 6.21
C VAL A 339 3.82 -19.70 4.84
N LYS A 340 4.82 -19.33 4.03
CA LYS A 340 5.10 -20.06 2.78
C LYS A 340 5.62 -21.48 3.03
N ALA A 341 6.36 -21.71 4.10
CA ALA A 341 6.91 -23.01 4.47
C ALA A 341 5.90 -23.97 5.11
N LEU A 342 4.87 -23.46 5.79
CA LEU A 342 3.79 -24.30 6.36
C LEU A 342 3.12 -25.17 5.27
N PRO A 343 2.95 -26.49 5.47
CA PRO A 343 2.12 -27.33 4.60
C PRO A 343 0.68 -26.81 4.56
N LYS A 344 0.03 -26.85 3.39
CA LYS A 344 -1.29 -26.21 3.22
C LYS A 344 -2.45 -26.97 3.88
N GLU A 345 -2.24 -28.26 4.17
CA GLU A 345 -3.13 -29.08 4.99
C GLU A 345 -2.76 -29.10 6.48
N SER A 346 -1.76 -28.31 6.93
CA SER A 346 -1.39 -28.26 8.35
C SER A 346 -2.43 -27.49 9.16
N GLY A 347 -2.68 -27.93 10.40
CA GLY A 347 -3.58 -27.24 11.33
C GLY A 347 -3.19 -25.77 11.53
N GLY A 348 -1.90 -25.45 11.53
CA GLY A 348 -1.38 -24.09 11.57
C GLY A 348 -1.73 -23.26 10.33
N PHE A 349 -1.59 -23.82 9.11
CA PHE A 349 -1.95 -23.10 7.89
C PHE A 349 -3.47 -22.93 7.75
N LEU A 350 -4.25 -23.98 8.03
CA LEU A 350 -5.71 -23.92 7.99
C LEU A 350 -6.26 -22.92 9.01
N TYR A 351 -5.68 -22.86 10.22
CA TYR A 351 -6.05 -21.85 11.20
C TYR A 351 -5.76 -20.41 10.74
N LEU A 352 -4.66 -20.17 10.00
CA LEU A 352 -4.40 -18.84 9.42
C LEU A 352 -5.46 -18.42 8.38
N VAL A 353 -6.07 -19.37 7.68
CA VAL A 353 -7.20 -19.10 6.76
C VAL A 353 -8.50 -18.86 7.52
N GLU A 354 -8.79 -19.68 8.54
CA GLU A 354 -9.93 -19.54 9.46
C GLU A 354 -9.91 -18.18 10.19
N LYS A 355 -8.74 -17.78 10.68
CA LYS A 355 -8.49 -16.55 11.45
C LYS A 355 -8.73 -15.26 10.65
N PHE A 356 -8.43 -15.28 9.35
CA PHE A 356 -8.44 -14.08 8.50
C PHE A 356 -9.34 -14.23 7.27
N PRO A 357 -10.67 -14.37 7.43
CA PRO A 357 -11.59 -14.57 6.31
C PRO A 357 -11.66 -13.40 5.32
N ALA A 358 -11.20 -12.20 5.73
CA ALA A 358 -11.06 -11.04 4.84
C ALA A 358 -9.77 -11.07 3.98
N ILE A 359 -8.76 -11.85 4.35
CA ILE A 359 -7.53 -12.02 3.56
C ILE A 359 -7.73 -13.19 2.60
N SER A 360 -7.56 -12.96 1.29
CA SER A 360 -7.73 -14.02 0.31
C SER A 360 -6.67 -15.12 0.44
N ASP A 361 -7.08 -16.36 0.15
CA ASP A 361 -6.22 -17.54 -0.03
C ASP A 361 -4.87 -17.23 -0.68
N ALA A 362 -4.86 -16.44 -1.76
CA ALA A 362 -3.66 -16.08 -2.50
C ALA A 362 -2.69 -15.20 -1.68
N LYS A 363 -3.21 -14.26 -0.88
CA LYS A 363 -2.40 -13.45 0.05
C LYS A 363 -1.83 -14.34 1.17
N ILE A 364 -2.65 -15.21 1.78
CA ILE A 364 -2.20 -16.12 2.87
C ILE A 364 -1.18 -17.15 2.34
N LYS A 365 -1.46 -17.85 1.24
CA LYS A 365 -0.54 -18.78 0.57
C LYS A 365 0.74 -18.07 0.08
N GLY A 366 0.65 -16.78 -0.24
CA GLY A 366 1.77 -15.91 -0.59
C GLY A 366 2.59 -15.40 0.60
N GLY A 367 2.14 -15.60 1.84
CA GLY A 367 2.75 -15.05 3.06
C GLY A 367 2.64 -13.52 3.15
N ILE A 368 1.55 -12.93 2.65
CA ILE A 368 1.33 -11.48 2.60
C ILE A 368 0.47 -11.06 3.79
N PHE A 369 1.11 -10.42 4.78
CA PHE A 369 0.49 -9.89 6.00
C PHE A 369 1.02 -8.47 6.26
N VAL A 370 0.22 -7.61 6.88
CA VAL A 370 0.63 -6.27 7.34
C VAL A 370 1.05 -6.26 8.81
N GLY A 371 1.67 -5.16 9.27
CA GLY A 371 2.12 -4.98 10.66
C GLY A 371 1.07 -5.34 11.73
N PRO A 372 -0.17 -4.81 11.67
CA PRO A 372 -1.25 -5.15 12.62
C PRO A 372 -1.55 -6.65 12.71
N GLN A 373 -1.69 -7.34 11.57
CA GLN A 373 -1.99 -8.78 11.52
C GLN A 373 -0.88 -9.64 12.14
N ILE A 374 0.38 -9.21 12.00
CA ILE A 374 1.52 -9.88 12.66
C ILE A 374 1.49 -9.63 14.17
N ARG A 375 1.19 -8.40 14.63
CA ARG A 375 1.01 -8.09 16.06
C ARG A 375 -0.15 -8.89 16.68
N GLU A 376 -1.24 -9.09 15.95
CA GLU A 376 -2.37 -9.92 16.38
C GLU A 376 -1.97 -11.39 16.50
N LEU A 377 -1.39 -11.97 15.45
CA LEU A 377 -0.88 -13.35 15.47
C LEU A 377 0.20 -13.60 16.52
N PHE A 378 0.85 -12.54 17.02
CA PHE A 378 1.83 -12.61 18.09
C PHE A 378 1.21 -12.73 19.49
N LYS A 379 -0.02 -12.23 19.66
CA LYS A 379 -0.86 -12.42 20.86
C LYS A 379 -1.73 -13.70 20.79
N ASP A 380 -1.67 -14.43 19.68
CA ASP A 380 -2.53 -15.59 19.41
C ASP A 380 -1.93 -16.91 19.94
N ASP A 381 -2.40 -17.34 21.12
CA ASP A 381 -2.05 -18.63 21.72
C ASP A 381 -2.83 -19.83 21.12
N GLU A 382 -3.94 -19.61 20.41
CA GLU A 382 -4.66 -20.69 19.72
C GLU A 382 -3.86 -21.19 18.51
N LEU A 383 -3.22 -20.28 17.76
CA LEU A 383 -2.25 -20.63 16.73
C LEU A 383 -1.18 -21.60 17.27
N LEU A 384 -0.64 -21.36 18.48
CA LEU A 384 0.37 -22.23 19.09
C LEU A 384 -0.16 -23.62 19.47
N LYS A 385 -1.48 -23.82 19.55
CA LYS A 385 -2.14 -25.12 19.75
C LYS A 385 -2.43 -25.84 18.43
N LYS A 386 -2.57 -25.10 17.33
CA LYS A 386 -2.87 -25.61 15.97
C LYS A 386 -1.61 -26.00 15.19
N LEU A 387 -0.46 -25.38 15.50
CA LEU A 387 0.85 -25.68 14.92
C LEU A 387 1.45 -26.99 15.48
N ASN A 388 2.07 -27.79 14.61
CA ASN A 388 2.82 -28.97 15.03
C ASN A 388 4.15 -28.61 15.72
N SER A 389 4.87 -29.60 16.27
CA SER A 389 6.08 -29.37 17.07
C SER A 389 7.23 -28.66 16.34
N LEU A 390 7.35 -28.83 15.03
CA LEU A 390 8.34 -28.17 14.18
C LEU A 390 7.90 -26.73 13.84
N GLU A 391 6.66 -26.58 13.40
CA GLU A 391 6.04 -25.28 13.09
C GLU A 391 6.03 -24.36 14.31
N ARG A 392 5.69 -24.89 15.49
CA ARG A 392 5.68 -24.19 16.77
C ARG A 392 7.07 -23.73 17.19
N LYS A 393 8.12 -24.53 17.00
CA LYS A 393 9.51 -24.12 17.25
C LYS A 393 9.89 -22.91 16.39
N ALA A 394 9.64 -22.97 15.08
CA ALA A 394 9.92 -21.87 14.15
C ALA A 394 9.11 -20.60 14.49
N ARG A 395 7.83 -20.75 14.81
CA ARG A 395 6.93 -19.66 15.23
C ARG A 395 7.39 -18.99 16.52
N LEU A 396 7.90 -19.75 17.49
CA LEU A 396 8.44 -19.22 18.75
C LEU A 396 9.76 -18.49 18.52
N SER A 397 10.75 -19.09 17.82
CA SER A 397 12.00 -18.38 17.50
C SER A 397 11.79 -17.12 16.65
N PHE A 398 10.73 -17.08 15.81
CA PHE A 398 10.37 -15.86 15.08
C PHE A 398 9.85 -14.77 16.02
N ARG A 399 9.05 -15.14 17.03
CA ARG A 399 8.64 -14.20 18.10
C ARG A 399 9.87 -13.68 18.84
N ASP A 400 10.72 -14.59 19.32
CA ASP A 400 11.93 -14.26 20.10
C ASP A 400 12.82 -13.24 19.35
N VAL A 401 13.07 -13.42 18.05
CA VAL A 401 13.87 -12.48 17.23
C VAL A 401 13.17 -11.14 17.00
N VAL A 402 11.85 -11.10 16.91
CA VAL A 402 11.12 -9.83 16.77
C VAL A 402 11.09 -9.05 18.08
N GLU A 403 10.95 -9.73 19.22
CA GLU A 403 10.89 -9.11 20.54
C GLU A 403 12.27 -8.70 21.06
N GLY A 404 13.28 -9.58 20.90
CA GLY A 404 14.62 -9.38 21.45
C GLY A 404 15.70 -8.87 20.47
N PHE A 405 15.39 -8.70 19.19
CA PHE A 405 16.35 -8.15 18.20
C PHE A 405 15.75 -7.07 17.29
N LEU A 406 14.60 -7.31 16.66
CA LEU A 406 13.93 -6.32 15.78
C LEU A 406 12.99 -5.36 16.53
N GLY A 407 12.99 -5.42 17.87
CA GLY A 407 12.12 -4.64 18.75
C GLY A 407 12.79 -3.39 19.33
N ASN A 408 12.14 -2.77 20.31
CA ASN A 408 12.64 -1.55 20.96
C ASN A 408 13.93 -1.77 21.78
N HIS A 409 14.20 -3.01 22.17
CA HIS A 409 15.38 -3.41 22.94
C HIS A 409 16.05 -4.61 22.28
N LYS A 410 17.38 -4.58 22.21
CA LYS A 410 18.21 -5.69 21.74
C LYS A 410 18.74 -6.43 22.97
N VAL A 411 18.39 -7.70 23.14
CA VAL A 411 18.88 -8.52 24.26
C VAL A 411 20.33 -8.93 24.04
N ASP A 412 21.10 -9.16 25.10
CA ASP A 412 22.53 -9.49 24.97
C ASP A 412 22.77 -10.76 24.16
N ASN A 413 21.91 -11.78 24.30
CA ASN A 413 21.95 -13.03 23.55
C ASN A 413 21.21 -12.97 22.20
N TYR A 414 21.14 -11.80 21.56
CA TYR A 414 20.48 -11.63 20.26
C TYR A 414 21.06 -12.54 19.15
N ALA A 415 22.33 -12.92 19.25
CA ALA A 415 22.96 -13.86 18.33
C ALA A 415 22.32 -15.25 18.42
N ASP A 416 22.20 -15.79 19.63
CA ASP A 416 21.66 -17.14 19.90
C ASP A 416 20.20 -17.28 19.44
N ILE A 417 19.38 -16.24 19.64
CA ILE A 417 17.97 -16.26 19.22
C ILE A 417 17.84 -16.17 17.69
N VAL A 418 18.75 -15.44 17.02
CA VAL A 418 18.81 -15.39 15.55
C VAL A 418 19.34 -16.71 14.98
N GLU A 419 20.38 -17.31 15.55
CA GLU A 419 20.89 -18.61 15.10
C GLU A 419 19.82 -19.70 15.25
N ARG A 420 19.14 -19.75 16.41
CA ARG A 420 17.98 -20.62 16.64
C ARG A 420 16.83 -20.40 15.65
N LEU A 421 16.63 -19.16 15.19
CA LEU A 421 15.66 -18.86 14.12
C LEU A 421 16.10 -19.46 12.78
N ILE A 422 17.36 -19.27 12.38
CA ILE A 422 17.92 -19.82 11.13
C ILE A 422 17.81 -21.36 11.14
N GLU A 423 18.14 -22.02 12.26
CA GLU A 423 18.02 -23.46 12.43
C GLU A 423 16.56 -23.94 12.32
N ASN A 424 15.63 -23.33 13.05
CA ASN A 424 14.22 -23.74 12.98
C ASN A 424 13.60 -23.49 11.59
N TYR A 425 13.99 -22.41 10.89
CA TYR A 425 13.52 -22.13 9.52
C TYR A 425 14.12 -23.12 8.51
N LYS A 426 15.39 -23.52 8.68
CA LYS A 426 16.03 -24.61 7.93
C LYS A 426 15.26 -25.93 8.12
N MET A 427 14.97 -26.30 9.37
CA MET A 427 14.21 -27.51 9.69
C MET A 427 12.77 -27.47 9.14
N LEU A 428 12.12 -26.30 9.15
CA LEU A 428 10.78 -26.09 8.57
C LEU A 428 10.76 -26.17 7.03
N GLY A 429 11.93 -26.19 6.37
CA GLY A 429 12.03 -26.15 4.91
C GLY A 429 11.73 -24.77 4.29
N ALA A 430 11.79 -23.70 5.09
CA ALA A 430 11.62 -22.35 4.58
C ALA A 430 12.79 -21.96 3.67
N ARG A 431 12.56 -21.69 2.39
CA ARG A 431 13.63 -21.21 1.48
C ARG A 431 14.20 -19.88 1.99
N MET A 432 15.52 -19.71 1.96
CA MET A 432 16.16 -18.48 2.45
C MET A 432 15.82 -17.30 1.53
N SER A 433 15.34 -16.20 2.10
CA SER A 433 15.22 -14.91 1.39
C SER A 433 16.43 -14.03 1.68
N ILE A 434 16.63 -12.98 0.88
CA ILE A 434 17.66 -11.95 1.12
C ILE A 434 17.59 -11.38 2.56
N LYS A 435 16.37 -11.28 3.12
CA LYS A 435 16.11 -10.80 4.49
C LYS A 435 16.59 -11.79 5.56
N ILE A 436 16.47 -13.10 5.30
CA ILE A 436 17.04 -14.17 6.16
C ILE A 436 18.57 -14.23 5.97
N HIS A 437 19.08 -14.04 4.75
CA HIS A 437 20.52 -14.01 4.49
C HIS A 437 21.23 -12.89 5.27
N PHE A 438 20.66 -11.67 5.34
CA PHE A 438 21.23 -10.61 6.17
C PHE A 438 21.34 -11.03 7.65
N LEU A 439 20.31 -11.69 8.22
CA LEU A 439 20.36 -12.20 9.60
C LEU A 439 21.38 -13.35 9.77
N HIS A 440 21.59 -14.18 8.76
CA HIS A 440 22.50 -15.33 8.81
C HIS A 440 23.98 -14.94 8.60
N SER A 441 24.25 -14.04 7.65
CA SER A 441 25.60 -13.74 7.14
C SER A 441 26.11 -12.33 7.51
N HIS A 442 25.23 -11.42 7.90
CA HIS A 442 25.54 -9.99 8.11
C HIS A 442 24.90 -9.45 9.41
N LEU A 443 24.81 -10.29 10.45
CA LEU A 443 24.18 -9.92 11.71
C LEU A 443 24.85 -8.70 12.37
N ASP A 444 26.17 -8.56 12.19
CA ASP A 444 26.98 -7.45 12.74
C ASP A 444 26.79 -6.13 11.99
N TYR A 445 26.19 -6.15 10.81
CA TYR A 445 25.81 -4.95 10.06
C TYR A 445 24.60 -4.24 10.69
N PHE A 446 23.78 -4.96 11.47
CA PHE A 446 22.64 -4.36 12.15
C PHE A 446 23.12 -3.54 13.37
N PRO A 447 22.81 -2.23 13.45
CA PRO A 447 23.28 -1.36 14.53
C PRO A 447 22.87 -1.85 15.92
N LYS A 448 23.56 -1.32 16.94
CA LYS A 448 23.41 -1.75 18.35
C LYS A 448 22.00 -1.56 18.92
N ASN A 449 21.21 -0.63 18.38
CA ASN A 449 19.81 -0.45 18.76
C ASN A 449 18.95 -0.25 17.50
N LEU A 450 18.27 -1.32 17.05
CA LEU A 450 17.34 -1.27 15.92
C LEU A 450 16.02 -0.57 16.28
N GLY A 451 15.58 -0.66 17.52
CA GLY A 451 14.40 0.03 18.04
C GLY A 451 14.45 1.55 17.87
N ALA A 452 15.61 2.14 18.20
CA ALA A 452 15.87 3.57 18.01
C ALA A 452 15.83 4.01 16.53
N LEU A 453 15.97 3.07 15.58
CA LEU A 453 15.95 3.34 14.14
C LEU A 453 14.68 2.81 13.47
N SER A 454 13.71 2.34 14.29
CA SER A 454 12.45 1.74 13.86
C SER A 454 11.63 2.68 12.96
N GLU A 455 10.97 2.07 11.97
CA GLU A 455 10.21 2.71 10.90
C GLU A 455 8.73 2.86 11.26
N GLU A 456 8.32 2.55 12.48
CA GLU A 456 6.91 2.67 12.91
C GLU A 456 6.44 4.14 13.00
N GLN A 457 7.35 5.12 13.00
CA GLN A 457 7.00 6.54 12.77
C GLN A 457 6.70 6.83 11.29
N SER A 458 7.49 6.31 10.34
CA SER A 458 7.19 6.49 8.92
C SER A 458 5.91 5.75 8.53
N GLU A 459 5.70 4.51 8.98
CA GLU A 459 4.46 3.75 8.69
C GLU A 459 3.19 4.56 9.03
N ARG A 460 3.15 5.23 10.20
CA ARG A 460 2.07 6.16 10.57
C ARG A 460 1.96 7.34 9.61
N PHE A 461 3.09 7.98 9.31
CA PHE A 461 3.14 9.05 8.33
C PHE A 461 2.66 8.63 6.92
N HIS A 462 2.83 7.36 6.51
CA HIS A 462 2.21 6.86 5.27
C HIS A 462 0.68 6.79 5.35
N GLN A 463 0.10 6.55 6.53
CA GLN A 463 -1.35 6.60 6.76
C GLN A 463 -1.84 8.06 6.70
N ASP A 464 -1.21 8.96 7.47
CA ASP A 464 -1.54 10.40 7.50
C ASP A 464 -1.46 11.01 6.09
N ILE A 465 -0.37 10.72 5.37
CA ILE A 465 -0.16 11.19 3.99
C ILE A 465 -1.08 10.47 3.00
N SER A 466 -1.44 9.19 3.18
CA SER A 466 -2.36 8.48 2.27
C SER A 466 -3.68 9.23 2.13
N ASP A 467 -4.20 9.76 3.24
CA ASP A 467 -5.45 10.50 3.24
C ASP A 467 -5.31 11.92 2.67
N ILE A 468 -4.11 12.51 2.72
CA ILE A 468 -3.77 13.76 1.99
C ILE A 468 -3.64 13.45 0.49
N GLU A 469 -2.91 12.40 0.11
CA GLU A 469 -2.74 11.93 -1.27
C GLU A 469 -4.08 11.56 -1.92
N HIS A 470 -5.04 11.08 -1.14
CA HIS A 470 -6.41 10.84 -1.60
C HIS A 470 -7.21 12.14 -1.77
N ARG A 471 -7.02 13.14 -0.90
CA ARG A 471 -7.71 14.44 -0.96
C ARG A 471 -7.22 15.35 -2.10
N TYR A 472 -5.94 15.26 -2.49
CA TYR A 472 -5.34 16.08 -3.54
C TYR A 472 -5.16 15.36 -4.89
N GLN A 473 -5.63 14.12 -5.02
CA GLN A 473 -5.48 13.31 -6.23
C GLN A 473 -6.21 13.93 -7.45
N GLY A 474 -5.43 14.46 -8.41
CA GLY A 474 -5.94 14.95 -9.70
C GLY A 474 -6.39 16.42 -9.74
N LYS A 475 -5.85 17.26 -8.85
CA LYS A 475 -5.79 18.72 -9.03
C LYS A 475 -4.52 19.12 -9.80
#